data_AF-A0A060CJ09-F1
#
_entry.id   AF-A0A060CJ09-F1
#
_cell.length_a   1.000
_cell.length_b   1.000
_cell.length_c   1.000
_cell.angle_alpha   90.00
_cell.angle_beta   90.00
_cell.angle_gamma   90.00
#
_symmetry.space_group_name_H-M   'P 1'
#
loop_
_entity.id
_entity.type
_entity.pdbx_description
1 polymer ?
#
loop_
_entity_poly.entity_id
_entity_poly.type
_entity_poly.pdbx_seq_one_letter_code
_entity_poly.pdbx_strand_id
1 'polypeptide(L)'
;MKRYKKLAGKRTWNWIITFHPKLNDPELLEKYAAIEQSFSNVSFQRSNDGLNTFKKADVMLCDSSSIIVEFMLLNKPVVTFKNTNPGNHLLNVLKEDEVEEALEKALSRPKDLMNHINDYTMYHEPHRDGKNSQRVLEAVDNFIINYKGK
;
A
#
# COMPACT_ATOMS: atom_id res chain seq x y z
N MET A 1 21.95 2.32 18.32
CA MET A 1 21.26 3.32 17.47
C MET A 1 19.98 2.69 16.92
N LYS A 2 18.80 3.32 17.04
CA LYS A 2 17.52 2.71 16.59
C LYS A 2 17.53 2.48 15.06
N ARG A 3 17.13 1.29 14.59
CA ARG A 3 17.30 0.82 13.19
C ARG A 3 16.64 1.71 12.13
N TYR A 4 15.49 2.31 12.40
CA TYR A 4 14.84 3.25 11.47
C TYR A 4 15.73 4.45 11.11
N LYS A 5 16.58 4.92 12.03
CA LYS A 5 17.54 6.00 11.76
C LYS A 5 18.59 5.60 10.72
N LYS A 6 18.99 4.32 10.73
CA LYS A 6 19.92 3.76 9.76
C LYS A 6 19.26 3.68 8.38
N LEU A 7 18.00 3.26 8.30
CA LEU A 7 17.28 3.11 7.04
C LEU A 7 16.97 4.47 6.40
N ALA A 8 16.45 5.42 7.19
CA ALA A 8 16.14 6.78 6.72
C ALA A 8 17.38 7.58 6.33
N GLY A 9 18.51 7.39 7.02
CA GLY A 9 19.74 8.15 6.77
C GLY A 9 20.72 7.57 5.76
N LYS A 10 20.60 6.29 5.36
CA LYS A 10 21.55 5.66 4.42
C LYS A 10 21.11 5.68 2.96
N ARG A 11 19.81 5.71 2.70
CA ARG A 11 19.24 5.58 1.35
C ARG A 11 18.61 6.90 0.93
N THR A 12 18.62 7.19 -0.37
CA THR A 12 18.00 8.39 -0.97
C THR A 12 16.49 8.27 -1.14
N TRP A 13 15.84 7.38 -0.39
CA TRP A 13 14.39 7.18 -0.47
C TRP A 13 13.65 8.29 0.26
N ASN A 14 12.51 8.68 -0.31
CA ASN A 14 11.55 9.54 0.37
C ASN A 14 10.53 8.66 1.10
N TRP A 15 10.41 8.84 2.40
CA TRP A 15 9.48 8.09 3.23
C TRP A 15 8.19 8.86 3.41
N ILE A 16 7.07 8.23 3.08
CA ILE A 16 5.74 8.73 3.44
C ILE A 16 5.19 7.75 4.47
N ILE A 17 5.05 8.21 5.71
CA ILE A 17 4.53 7.41 6.81
C ILE A 17 3.09 7.82 7.07
N THR A 18 2.18 6.86 7.01
CA THR A 18 0.75 7.06 7.27
C THR A 18 0.24 6.07 8.31
N PHE A 19 -0.74 6.47 9.10
CA PHE A 19 -1.49 5.55 9.96
C PHE A 19 -2.93 5.37 9.51
N HIS A 20 -3.53 4.29 10.00
CA HIS A 20 -4.97 4.09 9.87
C HIS A 20 -5.71 5.20 10.64
N PRO A 21 -6.78 5.82 10.10
CA PRO A 21 -7.51 6.92 10.77
C PRO A 21 -8.09 6.59 12.15
N LYS A 22 -8.20 5.29 12.48
CA LYS A 22 -8.66 4.81 13.79
C LYS A 22 -7.55 4.75 14.86
N LEU A 23 -6.28 4.95 14.47
CA LEU A 23 -5.17 4.98 15.42
C LEU A 23 -5.12 6.34 16.10
N ASN A 24 -5.51 6.38 17.38
CA ASN A 24 -5.62 7.61 18.17
C ASN A 24 -4.72 7.56 19.42
N ASP A 25 -3.49 7.07 19.27
CA ASP A 25 -2.46 7.05 20.32
C ASP A 25 -1.57 8.31 20.21
N PRO A 26 -1.72 9.31 21.10
CA PRO A 26 -0.98 10.57 21.00
C PRO A 26 0.54 10.39 21.11
N GLU A 27 1.02 9.50 21.99
CA GLU A 27 2.46 9.27 22.20
C GLU A 27 3.10 8.65 20.96
N LEU A 28 2.41 7.69 20.34
CA LEU A 28 2.86 7.09 19.10
C LEU A 28 2.90 8.11 17.96
N LEU A 29 1.87 8.95 17.86
CA LEU A 29 1.78 9.97 16.81
C LEU A 29 2.87 11.04 16.96
N GLU A 30 3.12 11.50 18.18
CA GLU A 30 4.21 12.45 18.48
C GLU A 30 5.58 11.85 18.16
N LYS A 31 5.79 10.57 18.50
CA LYS A 31 7.02 9.85 18.20
C LYS A 31 7.32 9.82 16.70
N TYR A 32 6.31 9.62 15.84
CA TYR A 32 6.51 9.62 14.39
C TYR A 32 6.64 11.03 13.79
N ALA A 33 5.94 12.03 14.34
CA ALA A 33 6.16 13.43 13.99
C ALA A 33 7.59 13.89 14.29
N ALA A 34 8.18 13.44 15.41
CA ALA A 34 9.58 13.71 15.74
C ALA A 34 10.58 13.06 14.76
N ILE A 35 10.20 11.97 14.07
CA ILE A 35 11.05 11.36 13.04
C ILE A 35 11.10 12.25 11.80
N GLU A 36 9.96 12.77 11.34
CA GLU A 36 9.91 13.76 10.24
C GLU A 36 10.79 14.98 10.54
N GLN A 37 10.74 15.52 11.77
CA GLN A 37 11.62 16.62 12.18
C GLN A 37 13.12 16.27 12.17
N SER A 38 13.45 14.99 12.29
CA SER A 38 14.85 14.51 12.34
C SER A 38 15.43 14.20 10.96
N PHE A 39 14.62 14.05 9.92
CA PHE A 39 15.06 13.57 8.60
C PHE A 39 14.31 14.32 7.48
N SER A 40 15.05 15.05 6.65
CA SER A 40 14.47 15.85 5.55
C SER A 40 13.78 15.02 4.45
N ASN A 41 14.06 13.72 4.39
CA ASN A 41 13.47 12.77 3.45
C ASN A 41 12.32 11.94 4.06
N VAL A 42 11.81 12.33 5.24
CA VAL A 42 10.67 11.67 5.88
C VAL A 42 9.51 12.66 5.96
N SER A 43 8.33 12.26 5.52
CA SER A 43 7.07 12.97 5.73
C SER A 43 6.11 12.09 6.52
N PHE A 44 5.53 12.65 7.58
CA PHE A 44 4.52 11.99 8.39
C PHE A 44 3.14 12.59 8.14
N GLN A 45 2.20 11.75 7.70
CA GLN A 45 0.82 12.14 7.38
C GLN A 45 -0.13 11.35 8.28
N ARG A 46 -1.12 12.02 8.89
CA ARG A 46 -2.04 11.36 9.83
C ARG A 46 -2.86 10.25 9.18
N SER A 47 -3.18 10.41 7.90
CA SER A 47 -3.92 9.42 7.12
C SER A 47 -3.39 9.35 5.70
N ASN A 48 -3.56 8.18 5.09
CA ASN A 48 -3.37 8.00 3.65
C ASN A 48 -4.46 8.75 2.87
N ASP A 49 -4.09 9.61 1.92
CA ASP A 49 -5.00 10.35 1.04
C ASP A 49 -5.32 9.54 -0.25
N GLY A 50 -5.46 8.22 -0.07
CA GLY A 50 -5.75 7.29 -1.15
C GLY A 50 -4.80 7.42 -2.34
N LEU A 51 -5.38 7.60 -3.54
CA LEU A 51 -4.66 7.67 -4.80
C LEU A 51 -3.61 8.80 -4.84
N ASN A 52 -3.82 9.92 -4.15
CA ASN A 52 -2.87 11.03 -4.14
C ASN A 52 -1.56 10.65 -3.45
N THR A 53 -1.66 9.92 -2.33
CA THR A 53 -0.49 9.36 -1.65
C THR A 53 0.12 8.26 -2.49
N PHE A 54 -0.67 7.33 -3.02
CA PHE A 54 -0.15 6.21 -3.81
C PHE A 54 0.58 6.62 -5.08
N LYS A 55 0.17 7.72 -5.73
CA LYS A 55 0.88 8.27 -6.90
C LYS A 55 2.32 8.69 -6.59
N LYS A 56 2.60 9.11 -5.35
CA LYS A 56 3.92 9.58 -4.90
C LYS A 56 4.86 8.46 -4.46
N ALA A 57 4.36 7.24 -4.25
CA ALA A 57 5.13 6.12 -3.73
C ALA A 57 5.40 5.06 -4.81
N ASP A 58 6.63 4.55 -4.87
CA ASP A 58 7.00 3.48 -5.82
C ASP A 58 6.80 2.07 -5.25
N VAL A 59 6.94 1.94 -3.93
CA VAL A 59 6.79 0.70 -3.15
C VAL A 59 6.07 1.00 -1.85
N MET A 60 5.27 0.06 -1.37
CA MET A 60 4.65 0.12 -0.05
C MET A 60 5.32 -0.86 0.91
N LEU A 61 5.56 -0.41 2.15
CA LEU A 61 5.85 -1.28 3.30
C LEU A 61 4.65 -1.25 4.24
N CYS A 62 4.06 -2.41 4.51
CA CYS A 62 2.89 -2.55 5.41
C CYS A 62 2.96 -3.88 6.17
N ASP A 63 2.06 -4.12 7.12
CA ASP A 63 1.89 -5.42 7.78
C ASP A 63 0.72 -6.18 7.15
N SER A 64 -0.50 -5.78 7.48
CA SER A 64 -1.78 -6.33 7.02
C SER A 64 -2.79 -5.19 6.93
N SER A 65 -3.08 -4.75 5.72
CA SER A 65 -4.04 -3.67 5.49
C SER A 65 -4.77 -3.88 4.17
N SER A 66 -6.03 -3.45 4.10
CA SER A 66 -6.83 -3.50 2.86
C SER A 66 -6.21 -2.66 1.74
N ILE A 67 -5.46 -1.60 2.09
CA ILE A 67 -4.82 -0.71 1.13
C ILE A 67 -3.77 -1.41 0.25
N ILE A 68 -3.31 -2.59 0.66
CA ILE A 68 -2.36 -3.41 -0.11
C ILE A 68 -2.92 -3.72 -1.50
N VAL A 69 -4.20 -4.13 -1.58
CA VAL A 69 -4.86 -4.47 -2.85
C VAL A 69 -5.02 -3.21 -3.72
N GLU A 70 -5.43 -2.09 -3.11
CA GLU A 70 -5.58 -0.81 -3.82
C GLU A 70 -4.25 -0.31 -4.40
N PHE A 71 -3.15 -0.46 -3.67
CA PHE A 71 -1.82 -0.08 -4.15
C PHE A 71 -1.36 -0.97 -5.31
N MET A 72 -1.61 -2.28 -5.21
CA MET A 72 -1.29 -3.23 -6.27
C MET A 72 -2.10 -3.01 -7.54
N LEU A 73 -3.35 -2.52 -7.45
CA LEU A 73 -4.15 -2.13 -8.62
C LEU A 73 -3.48 -1.04 -9.47
N LEU A 74 -2.54 -0.28 -8.89
CA LEU A 74 -1.70 0.68 -9.61
C LEU A 74 -0.42 0.06 -10.19
N ASN A 75 -0.32 -1.27 -10.22
CA ASN A 75 0.83 -2.03 -10.69
C ASN A 75 2.12 -1.70 -9.91
N LYS A 76 2.02 -1.63 -8.59
CA LYS A 76 3.13 -1.29 -7.67
C LYS A 76 3.36 -2.40 -6.64
N PRO A 77 4.62 -2.77 -6.37
CA PRO A 77 4.94 -3.86 -5.47
C PRO A 77 4.84 -3.48 -4.01
N VAL A 78 4.57 -4.49 -3.18
CA VAL A 78 4.38 -4.34 -1.73
C VAL A 78 5.33 -5.28 -1.00
N VAL A 79 6.07 -4.72 -0.05
CA VAL A 79 6.79 -5.45 0.99
C VAL A 79 5.89 -5.52 2.21
N THR A 80 5.78 -6.70 2.81
CA THR A 80 5.02 -6.86 4.06
C THR A 80 5.89 -7.34 5.20
N PHE A 81 5.65 -6.86 6.41
CA PHE A 81 6.30 -7.33 7.62
C PHE A 81 5.35 -8.23 8.42
N LYS A 82 5.71 -9.52 8.54
CA LYS A 82 4.94 -10.54 9.27
C LYS A 82 3.45 -10.56 8.89
N ASN A 83 3.17 -10.49 7.59
CA ASN A 83 1.80 -10.60 7.09
C ASN A 83 1.19 -11.94 7.51
N THR A 84 -0.10 -11.93 7.88
CA THR A 84 -0.81 -13.10 8.40
C THR A 84 -1.26 -14.08 7.31
N ASN A 85 -1.34 -13.63 6.06
CA ASN A 85 -1.72 -14.44 4.91
C ASN A 85 -0.91 -14.04 3.65
N PRO A 86 0.41 -14.26 3.65
CA PRO A 86 1.26 -13.85 2.53
C PRO A 86 0.96 -14.70 1.27
N GLY A 87 1.17 -14.12 0.10
CA GLY A 87 1.11 -14.82 -1.18
C GLY A 87 2.23 -14.39 -2.12
N ASN A 88 2.35 -15.04 -3.28
CA ASN A 88 3.45 -14.80 -4.24
C ASN A 88 3.49 -13.36 -4.82
N HIS A 89 2.41 -12.59 -4.66
CA HIS A 89 2.30 -11.20 -5.05
C HIS A 89 2.90 -10.22 -4.02
N LEU A 90 3.33 -10.71 -2.85
CA LEU A 90 3.94 -9.92 -1.77
C LEU A 90 5.38 -10.35 -1.54
N LEU A 91 6.23 -9.39 -1.18
CA LEU A 91 7.53 -9.69 -0.56
C LEU A 91 7.36 -9.66 0.96
N ASN A 92 6.94 -10.79 1.53
CA ASN A 92 6.76 -10.90 2.98
C ASN A 92 8.08 -11.23 3.69
N VAL A 93 8.45 -10.40 4.67
CA VAL A 93 9.62 -10.56 5.52
C VAL A 93 9.21 -10.83 6.96
N LEU A 94 10.04 -11.56 7.71
CA LEU A 94 9.74 -11.96 9.09
C LEU A 94 10.64 -11.26 10.11
N LYS A 95 11.81 -10.78 9.68
CA LYS A 95 12.77 -10.09 10.52
C LYS A 95 13.01 -8.67 10.02
N GLU A 96 13.28 -7.76 10.95
CA GLU A 96 13.45 -6.34 10.64
C GLU A 96 14.66 -6.05 9.74
N ASP A 97 15.69 -6.89 9.77
CA ASP A 97 16.89 -6.76 8.95
C ASP A 97 16.69 -7.18 7.49
N GLU A 98 15.63 -7.93 7.19
CA GLU A 98 15.26 -8.33 5.82
C GLU A 98 14.52 -7.20 5.06
N VAL A 99 13.98 -6.21 5.78
CA VAL A 99 13.14 -5.14 5.20
C VAL A 99 13.89 -4.31 4.15
N GLU A 100 15.14 -3.94 4.43
CA GLU A 100 15.93 -3.10 3.51
C GLU A 100 16.14 -3.80 2.16
N GLU A 101 16.54 -5.07 2.19
CA GLU A 101 16.76 -5.89 1.00
C GLU A 101 15.46 -6.15 0.23
N ALA A 102 14.37 -6.43 0.94
CA ALA A 102 13.06 -6.62 0.33
C ALA A 102 12.55 -5.36 -0.38
N LEU A 103 12.81 -4.17 0.18
CA LEU A 103 12.46 -2.89 -0.46
C LEU A 103 13.28 -2.62 -1.72
N GLU A 104 14.59 -2.89 -1.69
CA GLU A 104 15.44 -2.80 -2.90
C GLU A 104 14.96 -3.79 -3.98
N LYS A 105 14.64 -5.02 -3.58
CA LYS A 105 14.06 -6.02 -4.50
C LYS A 105 12.74 -5.51 -5.08
N ALA A 106 11.83 -4.97 -4.27
CA ALA A 106 10.58 -4.40 -4.77
C ALA A 106 10.81 -3.25 -5.76
N LEU A 107 11.73 -2.32 -5.45
CA LEU A 107 12.09 -1.19 -6.31
C LEU A 107 12.66 -1.64 -7.67
N SER A 108 13.37 -2.77 -7.70
CA SER A 108 13.86 -3.36 -8.97
C SER A 108 12.75 -3.96 -9.85
N ARG A 109 11.54 -4.11 -9.31
CA ARG A 109 10.34 -4.66 -9.99
C ARG A 109 10.60 -5.97 -10.75
N PRO A 110 11.00 -7.07 -10.07
CA PRO A 110 11.28 -8.34 -10.71
C PRO A 110 10.06 -8.83 -11.49
N LYS A 111 10.29 -9.34 -12.71
CA LYS A 111 9.23 -9.73 -13.64
C LYS A 111 8.22 -10.68 -12.99
N ASP A 112 8.69 -11.71 -12.29
CA ASP A 112 7.81 -12.70 -11.66
C ASP A 112 6.95 -12.09 -10.55
N LEU A 113 7.50 -11.17 -9.75
CA LEU A 113 6.73 -10.45 -8.73
C LEU A 113 5.63 -9.61 -9.38
N MET A 114 5.97 -8.87 -10.44
CA MET A 114 4.99 -8.04 -11.14
C MET A 114 3.91 -8.86 -11.84
N ASN A 115 4.26 -10.04 -12.37
CA ASN A 115 3.28 -10.97 -12.94
C ASN A 115 2.32 -11.47 -11.86
N HIS A 116 2.80 -11.92 -10.70
CA HIS A 116 1.92 -12.35 -9.61
C HIS A 116 1.03 -11.22 -9.10
N ILE A 117 1.54 -9.97 -9.04
CA ILE A 117 0.72 -8.79 -8.70
C ILE A 117 -0.39 -8.59 -9.74
N ASN A 118 -0.05 -8.70 -11.03
CA ASN A 118 -1.03 -8.59 -12.11
C ASN A 118 -2.10 -9.68 -11.98
N ASP A 119 -1.71 -10.95 -11.82
CA ASP A 119 -2.63 -12.07 -11.72
C ASP A 119 -3.56 -11.92 -10.51
N TYR A 120 -2.99 -11.53 -9.36
CA TYR A 120 -3.75 -11.28 -8.15
C TYR A 120 -4.75 -10.14 -8.32
N THR A 121 -4.33 -9.01 -8.90
CA THR A 121 -5.24 -7.88 -9.12
C THR A 121 -6.29 -8.17 -10.19
N MET A 122 -5.99 -8.97 -11.21
CA MET A 122 -6.96 -9.40 -12.22
C MET A 122 -8.02 -10.33 -11.64
N TYR A 123 -7.67 -11.15 -10.65
CA TYR A 123 -8.62 -11.96 -9.90
C TYR A 123 -9.59 -11.08 -9.07
N HIS A 124 -9.09 -10.02 -8.43
CA HIS A 124 -9.90 -9.15 -7.58
C HIS A 124 -10.82 -8.20 -8.36
N GLU A 125 -10.29 -7.62 -9.42
CA GLU A 125 -11.04 -6.73 -10.31
C GLU A 125 -10.39 -6.84 -11.68
N PRO A 126 -11.03 -7.42 -12.71
CA PRO A 126 -10.43 -7.51 -14.04
C PRO A 126 -10.57 -6.23 -14.87
N HIS A 127 -11.51 -5.33 -14.53
CA HIS A 127 -11.75 -4.13 -15.32
C HIS A 127 -10.70 -3.06 -15.03
N ARG A 128 -10.11 -2.51 -16.09
CA ARG A 128 -9.06 -1.48 -16.03
C ARG A 128 -9.45 -0.18 -16.72
N ASP A 129 -10.69 -0.08 -17.20
CA ASP A 129 -11.18 1.03 -18.01
C ASP A 129 -11.75 2.20 -17.20
N GLY A 130 -11.70 2.12 -15.86
CA GLY A 130 -12.19 3.16 -14.96
C GLY A 130 -13.72 3.28 -14.91
N LYS A 131 -14.47 2.33 -15.48
CA LYS A 131 -15.94 2.41 -15.57
C LYS A 131 -16.69 1.66 -14.47
N ASN A 132 -16.02 1.27 -13.39
CA ASN A 132 -16.64 0.45 -12.35
C ASN A 132 -17.83 1.14 -11.68
N SER A 133 -17.73 2.43 -11.35
CA SER A 133 -18.87 3.18 -10.80
C SER A 133 -20.05 3.24 -11.77
N GLN A 134 -19.77 3.41 -13.07
CA GLN A 134 -20.81 3.39 -14.10
C GLN A 134 -21.51 2.02 -14.17
N ARG A 135 -20.76 0.92 -14.18
CA ARG A 135 -21.33 -0.45 -14.17
C ARG A 135 -22.26 -0.68 -12.97
N VAL A 136 -21.88 -0.18 -11.78
CA VAL A 136 -22.72 -0.30 -10.58
C VAL A 136 -24.02 0.47 -10.75
N LEU A 137 -23.97 1.70 -11.24
CA LEU A 137 -25.17 2.51 -11.49
C LEU A 137 -26.08 1.86 -12.54
N GLU A 138 -25.50 1.38 -13.65
CA GLU A 138 -26.23 0.66 -14.70
C GLU A 138 -26.93 -0.60 -14.16
N ALA A 139 -26.27 -1.35 -13.26
CA ALA A 139 -26.87 -2.53 -12.63
C ALA A 139 -28.03 -2.17 -11.70
N VAL A 140 -27.91 -1.07 -10.94
CA VAL A 140 -28.99 -0.56 -10.08
C VAL A 140 -30.19 -0.12 -10.91
N ASP A 141 -29.96 0.63 -11.98
CA ASP A 141 -31.01 1.06 -12.90
C ASP A 141 -31.70 -0.15 -13.55
N ASN A 142 -30.92 -1.14 -13.98
CA ASN A 142 -31.44 -2.39 -14.54
C ASN A 142 -32.32 -3.14 -13.54
N PHE A 143 -31.91 -3.23 -12.27
CA PHE A 143 -32.72 -3.83 -11.21
C PHE A 143 -34.05 -3.12 -11.02
N ILE A 144 -34.03 -1.78 -10.94
CA ILE A 144 -35.24 -0.96 -10.75
C ILE A 144 -36.21 -1.14 -11.92
N ILE A 145 -35.72 -1.11 -13.16
CA ILE A 145 -36.54 -1.20 -14.37
C ILE A 145 -37.10 -2.61 -14.55
N ASN A 146 -36.30 -3.66 -14.33
CA ASN A 146 -36.65 -5.01 -14.80
C ASN A 146 -37.08 -5.97 -13.69
N TYR A 147 -36.68 -5.74 -12.43
CA TYR A 147 -36.80 -6.73 -11.35
C TYR A 147 -37.50 -6.22 -10.09
N LYS A 148 -37.53 -4.90 -9.83
CA LYS A 148 -38.15 -4.36 -8.61
C LYS A 148 -39.65 -4.63 -8.56
N GLY A 149 -40.09 -5.43 -7.58
CA GLY A 149 -41.50 -5.73 -7.34
C GLY A 149 -42.07 -6.87 -8.18
N LYS A 150 -41.23 -7.55 -8.97
CA LYS A 150 -41.51 -8.90 -9.50
C LYS A 150 -41.02 -9.93 -8.50
#